data_AF-A0A950RNL3-F1
#
_entry.id   AF-A0A950RNL3-F1
#
_cell.length_a   1.000
_cell.length_b   1.000
_cell.length_c   1.000
_cell.angle_alpha   90.00
_cell.angle_beta   90.00
_cell.angle_gamma   90.00
#
_symmetry.space_group_name_H-M   'P 1'
#
loop_
_entity.id
_entity.type
_entity.pdbx_description
1 polymer ?
#
loop_
_entity_poly.entity_id
_entity_poly.type
_entity_poly.pdbx_seq_one_letter_code
_entity_poly.pdbx_strand_id
1 'polypeptide(L)'
;MAVAVKNNPVTSPRWLSDSLAAGSWLGTVYLYASLALIFYLLPWLWRSGLEAVHLNADSPVSWSLLILVMLVAAMGLIIGGLRLVGPQPAHGIRAGIFVGFWGVLVILLLTFWIGAGIENLIYRYHPFGDVGRPVGIGLTIAVGLILLGLGVYYFTRPRFEKGLLAFEDQGWFTATPYKRSQGLRVRRGTILGILILAGCGLYTLLSHRTLETGSENWEVNIPFTGWVLVQDTDGVGDMAKVQDAGESSFQAGQVVPRQAVEAEAAKLTAAGKAAPTFLGVEPGLWVDRFTLAKINRELSPGVAAAGEPPMGATGLTVYRSLVLLPDLKITLILLLAFASLWISYRVVSFPVFADFLIATEAEMNKVSWTPRRRLINDTVVVLVTVLLLTVFLFGVDQLWAFVLTKIHVVQVPTQSQTASQKELPW
;
A
#
# COMPACT_ATOMS: atom_id res chain seq x y z
N MET A 1 -68.25 9.40 -18.63
CA MET A 1 -67.53 9.54 -17.34
C MET A 1 -66.40 8.53 -17.33
N ALA A 2 -65.15 8.97 -17.53
CA ALA A 2 -63.99 8.10 -17.44
C ALA A 2 -63.66 7.87 -15.96
N VAL A 3 -63.88 6.65 -15.49
CA VAL A 3 -63.55 6.25 -14.11
C VAL A 3 -62.03 6.11 -14.03
N ALA A 4 -61.40 6.98 -13.24
CA ALA A 4 -59.98 6.89 -12.93
C ALA A 4 -59.73 5.60 -12.13
N VAL A 5 -59.11 4.61 -12.75
CA VAL A 5 -58.55 3.45 -12.05
C VAL A 5 -57.38 3.98 -11.22
N LYS A 6 -57.63 4.15 -9.92
CA LYS A 6 -56.61 4.49 -8.94
C LYS A 6 -55.72 3.26 -8.79
N ASN A 7 -54.56 3.26 -9.44
CA ASN A 7 -53.51 2.27 -9.16
C ASN A 7 -53.11 2.44 -7.69
N ASN A 8 -53.58 1.53 -6.84
CA ASN A 8 -53.06 1.42 -5.50
C ASN A 8 -51.57 1.06 -5.62
N PRO A 9 -50.65 1.83 -5.00
CA PRO A 9 -49.27 1.43 -4.96
C PRO A 9 -49.23 0.07 -4.25
N VAL A 10 -48.80 -0.96 -4.97
CA VAL A 10 -48.52 -2.27 -4.38
C VAL A 10 -47.43 -2.01 -3.35
N THR A 11 -47.79 -2.01 -2.08
CA THR A 11 -46.83 -1.99 -0.98
C THR A 11 -46.18 -3.36 -0.95
N SER A 12 -45.18 -3.56 -1.82
CA SER A 12 -44.28 -4.70 -1.70
C SER A 12 -43.71 -4.69 -0.27
N PRO A 13 -43.68 -5.83 0.44
CA PRO A 13 -43.07 -5.90 1.75
C PRO A 13 -41.62 -5.42 1.62
N ARG A 14 -41.27 -4.34 2.32
CA ARG A 14 -39.91 -3.78 2.33
C ARG A 14 -38.97 -4.81 2.95
N TRP A 15 -38.25 -5.55 2.12
CA TRP A 15 -37.16 -6.38 2.59
C TRP A 15 -35.98 -5.48 2.96
N LEU A 16 -35.11 -5.89 3.89
CA LEU A 16 -33.89 -5.14 4.23
C LEU A 16 -33.05 -4.82 2.98
N SER A 17 -33.12 -5.67 1.95
CA SER A 17 -32.50 -5.49 0.63
C SER A 17 -33.07 -4.34 -0.23
N ASP A 18 -34.25 -3.81 0.08
CA ASP A 18 -34.85 -2.71 -0.69
C ASP A 18 -34.25 -1.34 -0.33
N SER A 19 -33.60 -1.24 0.83
CA SER A 19 -32.78 -0.08 1.15
C SER A 19 -31.40 -0.25 0.51
N LEU A 20 -31.01 0.68 -0.36
CA LEU A 20 -29.71 0.68 -1.01
C LEU A 20 -28.56 0.47 -0.01
N ALA A 21 -28.68 1.13 1.15
CA ALA A 21 -27.70 1.07 2.21
C ALA A 21 -27.56 -0.34 2.81
N ALA A 22 -28.66 -1.01 3.21
CA ALA A 22 -28.55 -2.33 3.83
C ALA A 22 -28.23 -3.43 2.81
N GLY A 23 -28.73 -3.32 1.57
CA GLY A 23 -28.31 -4.21 0.47
C GLY A 23 -26.81 -4.14 0.20
N SER A 24 -26.23 -2.93 0.20
CA SER A 24 -24.80 -2.71 0.02
C SER A 24 -23.95 -3.21 1.19
N TRP A 25 -24.42 -3.05 2.43
CA TRP A 25 -23.75 -3.59 3.62
C TRP A 25 -23.76 -5.11 3.65
N LEU A 26 -24.90 -5.75 3.38
CA LEU A 26 -24.99 -7.20 3.28
C LEU A 26 -24.06 -7.75 2.18
N GLY A 27 -24.02 -7.07 1.02
CA GLY A 27 -23.09 -7.43 -0.05
C GLY A 27 -21.61 -7.23 0.35
N THR A 28 -21.30 -6.19 1.13
CA THR A 28 -19.94 -5.95 1.66
C THR A 28 -19.53 -7.05 2.63
N VAL A 29 -20.41 -7.42 3.56
CA VAL A 29 -20.17 -8.53 4.51
C VAL A 29 -20.00 -9.85 3.76
N TYR A 30 -20.86 -10.12 2.77
CA TYR A 30 -20.76 -11.30 1.92
C TYR A 30 -19.42 -11.34 1.16
N LEU A 31 -18.96 -10.20 0.64
CA LEU A 31 -17.67 -10.09 -0.04
C LEU A 31 -16.50 -10.42 0.91
N TYR A 32 -16.47 -9.82 2.11
CA TYR A 32 -15.45 -10.13 3.10
C TYR A 32 -15.50 -11.60 3.55
N ALA A 33 -16.69 -12.15 3.77
CA ALA A 33 -16.86 -13.56 4.10
C ALA A 33 -16.37 -14.48 2.98
N SER A 34 -16.65 -14.12 1.71
CA SER A 34 -16.17 -14.85 0.54
C SER A 34 -14.65 -14.81 0.42
N LEU A 35 -14.03 -13.63 0.63
CA LEU A 35 -12.57 -13.48 0.64
C LEU A 35 -11.94 -14.28 1.78
N ALA A 36 -12.50 -14.21 3.00
CA ALA A 36 -12.02 -15.00 4.13
C ALA A 36 -12.15 -16.51 3.86
N LEU A 37 -13.23 -16.95 3.22
CA LEU A 37 -13.42 -18.34 2.85
C LEU A 37 -12.38 -18.80 1.82
N ILE A 38 -12.16 -18.01 0.78
CA ILE A 38 -11.24 -18.35 -0.33
C ILE A 38 -9.78 -18.29 0.12
N PHE A 39 -9.37 -17.24 0.84
CA PHE A 39 -7.96 -16.97 1.13
C PHE A 39 -7.49 -17.47 2.49
N TYR A 40 -8.39 -17.74 3.44
CA TYR A 40 -8.03 -18.21 4.77
C TYR A 40 -8.56 -19.62 5.04
N LEU A 41 -9.88 -19.82 4.95
CA LEU A 41 -10.50 -21.09 5.33
C LEU A 41 -10.09 -22.23 4.39
N LEU A 42 -10.14 -22.01 3.08
CA LEU A 42 -9.88 -23.05 2.09
C LEU A 42 -8.40 -23.49 2.07
N PRO A 43 -7.41 -22.58 2.09
CA PRO A 43 -6.00 -22.98 2.23
C PRO A 43 -5.70 -23.67 3.56
N TRP A 44 -6.34 -23.22 4.65
CA TRP A 44 -6.20 -23.87 5.95
C TRP A 44 -6.77 -25.31 5.92
N LEU A 45 -8.00 -25.50 5.45
CA LEU A 45 -8.62 -26.83 5.29
C LEU A 45 -7.81 -27.75 4.37
N TRP A 46 -7.26 -27.20 3.28
CA TRP A 46 -6.42 -27.95 2.34
C TRP A 46 -5.16 -28.47 3.01
N ARG A 47 -4.43 -27.60 3.73
CA ARG A 47 -3.22 -27.99 4.46
C ARG A 47 -3.53 -29.03 5.54
N SER A 48 -4.52 -28.76 6.39
CA SER A 48 -4.92 -29.70 7.45
C SER A 48 -5.41 -31.04 6.89
N GLY A 49 -6.09 -31.04 5.75
CA GLY A 49 -6.55 -32.26 5.08
C GLY A 49 -5.41 -33.08 4.49
N LEU A 50 -4.42 -32.45 3.86
CA LEU A 50 -3.24 -33.14 3.34
C LEU A 50 -2.36 -33.69 4.47
N GLU A 51 -2.17 -32.93 5.53
CA GLU A 51 -1.43 -33.36 6.73
C GLU A 51 -2.10 -34.57 7.39
N ALA A 52 -3.43 -34.62 7.46
CA ALA A 52 -4.16 -35.77 7.99
C ALA A 52 -3.93 -37.06 7.16
N VAL A 53 -3.60 -36.94 5.87
CA VAL A 53 -3.31 -38.07 4.96
C VAL A 53 -1.80 -38.27 4.78
N HIS A 54 -0.96 -37.59 5.57
CA HIS A 54 0.52 -37.63 5.50
C HIS A 54 1.09 -37.24 4.12
N LEU A 55 0.38 -36.38 3.39
CA LEU A 55 0.84 -35.82 2.12
C LEU A 55 1.51 -34.46 2.34
N ASN A 56 2.56 -34.17 1.58
CA ASN A 56 3.29 -32.91 1.71
C ASN A 56 2.51 -31.74 1.10
N ALA A 57 1.92 -30.92 1.98
CA ALA A 57 1.15 -29.74 1.61
C ALA A 57 2.00 -28.64 0.94
N ASP A 58 3.31 -28.63 1.18
CA ASP A 58 4.25 -27.63 0.64
C ASP A 58 4.83 -28.02 -0.73
N SER A 59 4.38 -29.14 -1.30
CA SER A 59 4.78 -29.54 -2.65
C SER A 59 4.25 -28.56 -3.72
N PRO A 60 5.01 -28.27 -4.80
CA PRO A 60 4.55 -27.40 -5.89
C PRO A 60 3.24 -27.87 -6.56
N VAL A 61 3.02 -29.19 -6.56
CA VAL A 61 1.80 -29.81 -7.07
C VAL A 61 0.60 -29.46 -6.19
N SER A 62 0.76 -29.53 -4.85
CA SER A 62 -0.27 -29.12 -3.89
C SER A 62 -0.66 -27.66 -4.09
N TRP A 63 0.32 -26.75 -4.24
CA TRP A 63 0.06 -25.33 -4.52
C TRP A 63 -0.72 -25.12 -5.83
N SER A 64 -0.36 -25.84 -6.89
CA SER A 64 -1.05 -25.75 -8.18
C SER A 64 -2.51 -26.24 -8.11
N LEU A 65 -2.75 -27.35 -7.40
CA LEU A 65 -4.09 -27.89 -7.18
C LEU A 65 -4.93 -26.96 -6.29
N LEU A 66 -4.34 -26.40 -5.23
CA LEU A 66 -5.00 -25.44 -4.35
C LEU A 66 -5.48 -24.22 -5.12
N ILE A 67 -4.66 -23.67 -6.03
CA ILE A 67 -5.06 -22.54 -6.90
C ILE A 67 -6.28 -22.91 -7.75
N LEU A 68 -6.30 -24.10 -8.34
CA LEU A 68 -7.44 -24.56 -9.14
C LEU A 68 -8.71 -24.68 -8.29
N VAL A 69 -8.60 -25.25 -7.09
CA VAL A 69 -9.73 -25.35 -6.15
C VAL A 69 -10.21 -23.96 -5.71
N MET A 70 -9.30 -23.02 -5.43
CA MET A 70 -9.65 -21.63 -5.11
C MET A 70 -10.40 -20.95 -6.27
N LEU A 71 -9.98 -21.16 -7.52
CA LEU A 71 -10.67 -20.60 -8.70
C LEU A 71 -12.09 -21.17 -8.85
N VAL A 72 -12.27 -22.47 -8.63
CA VAL A 72 -13.59 -23.11 -8.66
C VAL A 72 -14.47 -22.58 -7.52
N ALA A 73 -13.93 -22.49 -6.30
CA ALA A 73 -14.64 -21.94 -5.16
C ALA A 73 -15.05 -20.47 -5.37
N ALA A 74 -14.13 -19.66 -5.91
CA ALA A 74 -14.39 -18.27 -6.27
C ALA A 74 -15.50 -18.16 -7.32
N MET A 75 -15.47 -18.97 -8.37
CA MET A 75 -16.53 -19.01 -9.38
C MET A 75 -17.88 -19.40 -8.76
N GLY A 76 -17.90 -20.42 -7.89
CA GLY A 76 -19.09 -20.85 -7.17
C GLY A 76 -19.70 -19.75 -6.30
N LEU A 77 -18.86 -19.01 -5.56
CA LEU A 77 -19.30 -17.88 -4.74
C LEU A 77 -19.79 -16.71 -5.58
N ILE A 78 -19.15 -16.40 -6.70
CA ILE A 78 -19.63 -15.36 -7.63
C ILE A 78 -21.02 -15.72 -8.17
N ILE A 79 -21.22 -16.96 -8.62
CA ILE A 79 -22.52 -17.44 -9.10
C ILE A 79 -23.56 -17.42 -7.98
N GLY A 80 -23.18 -17.84 -6.76
CA GLY A 80 -24.02 -17.80 -5.57
C GLY A 80 -24.47 -16.38 -5.22
N GLY A 81 -23.54 -15.43 -5.21
CA GLY A 81 -23.82 -14.01 -4.99
C GLY A 81 -24.75 -13.43 -6.06
N LEU A 82 -24.53 -13.76 -7.34
CA LEU A 82 -25.41 -13.33 -8.43
C LEU A 82 -26.82 -13.90 -8.30
N ARG A 83 -26.96 -15.15 -7.81
CA ARG A 83 -28.29 -15.74 -7.53
C ARG A 83 -28.98 -15.09 -6.34
N LEU A 84 -28.24 -14.73 -5.29
CA LEU A 84 -28.78 -14.09 -4.08
C LEU A 84 -29.32 -12.67 -4.35
N VAL A 85 -28.69 -11.92 -5.24
CA VAL A 85 -29.09 -10.54 -5.59
C VAL A 85 -30.33 -10.50 -6.50
N GLY A 86 -30.62 -11.58 -7.23
CA GLY A 86 -31.76 -11.69 -8.14
C GLY A 86 -31.56 -10.98 -9.49
N PRO A 87 -32.54 -11.11 -10.41
CA PRO A 87 -32.42 -10.65 -11.80
C PRO A 87 -32.50 -9.12 -11.99
N GLN A 88 -33.00 -8.38 -11.00
CA GLN A 88 -33.07 -6.91 -11.01
C GLN A 88 -32.48 -6.35 -9.71
N PRO A 89 -31.15 -6.22 -9.61
CA PRO A 89 -30.55 -5.54 -8.46
C PRO A 89 -31.10 -4.12 -8.33
N ALA A 90 -31.31 -3.66 -7.09
CA ALA A 90 -31.60 -2.24 -6.88
C ALA A 90 -30.42 -1.42 -7.42
N HIS A 91 -30.75 -0.39 -8.20
CA HIS A 91 -29.76 0.48 -8.85
C HIS A 91 -28.84 1.11 -7.80
N GLY A 92 -27.52 0.99 -7.95
CA GLY A 92 -26.54 1.52 -6.99
C GLY A 92 -25.89 0.48 -6.06
N ILE A 93 -26.40 -0.76 -5.98
CA ILE A 93 -25.87 -1.77 -5.04
C ILE A 93 -24.41 -2.11 -5.34
N ARG A 94 -24.00 -2.14 -6.62
CA ARG A 94 -22.63 -2.51 -6.98
C ARG A 94 -21.63 -1.45 -6.56
N ALA A 95 -21.96 -0.19 -6.81
CA ALA A 95 -21.18 0.94 -6.31
C ALA A 95 -21.15 0.95 -4.78
N GLY A 96 -22.28 0.67 -4.12
CA GLY A 96 -22.36 0.59 -2.67
C GLY A 96 -21.49 -0.51 -2.06
N ILE A 97 -21.47 -1.73 -2.63
CA ILE A 97 -20.60 -2.83 -2.16
C ILE A 97 -19.12 -2.45 -2.34
N PHE A 98 -18.75 -1.88 -3.49
CA PHE A 98 -17.37 -1.46 -3.75
C PHE A 98 -16.91 -0.39 -2.75
N VAL A 99 -17.72 0.64 -2.55
CA VAL A 99 -17.40 1.75 -1.63
C VAL A 99 -17.44 1.28 -0.18
N GLY A 100 -18.36 0.37 0.18
CA GLY A 100 -18.41 -0.26 1.50
C GLY A 100 -17.14 -1.07 1.80
N PHE A 101 -16.71 -1.90 0.84
CA PHE A 101 -15.47 -2.67 0.94
C PHE A 101 -14.25 -1.78 1.15
N TRP A 102 -14.03 -0.80 0.28
CA TRP A 102 -12.90 0.12 0.44
C TRP A 102 -13.04 1.00 1.68
N GLY A 103 -14.25 1.39 2.05
CA GLY A 103 -14.53 2.16 3.25
C GLY A 103 -14.12 1.43 4.52
N VAL A 104 -14.48 0.16 4.67
CA VAL A 104 -14.05 -0.68 5.80
C VAL A 104 -12.53 -0.85 5.81
N LEU A 105 -11.91 -1.10 4.65
CA LEU A 105 -10.45 -1.22 4.55
C LEU A 105 -9.73 0.07 4.96
N VAL A 106 -10.21 1.23 4.52
CA VAL A 106 -9.67 2.54 4.93
C VAL A 106 -9.85 2.77 6.43
N ILE A 107 -11.01 2.42 7.00
CA ILE A 107 -11.25 2.53 8.45
C ILE A 107 -10.28 1.65 9.24
N LEU A 108 -10.02 0.42 8.79
CA LEU A 108 -9.04 -0.47 9.41
C LEU A 108 -7.63 0.13 9.33
N LEU A 109 -7.20 0.61 8.16
CA LEU A 109 -5.90 1.25 7.99
C LEU A 109 -5.75 2.49 8.87
N LEU A 110 -6.76 3.36 8.93
CA LEU A 110 -6.77 4.52 9.81
C LEU A 110 -6.69 4.12 11.28
N THR A 111 -7.38 3.05 11.67
CA THR A 111 -7.32 2.52 13.04
C THR A 111 -5.90 2.04 13.37
N PHE A 112 -5.21 1.37 12.44
CA PHE A 112 -3.81 0.96 12.63
C PHE A 112 -2.88 2.17 12.74
N TRP A 113 -3.01 3.16 11.86
CA TRP A 113 -2.19 4.37 11.89
C TRP A 113 -2.40 5.19 13.15
N ILE A 114 -3.65 5.39 13.56
CA ILE A 114 -3.98 6.10 14.80
C ILE A 114 -3.48 5.31 16.01
N GLY A 115 -3.69 3.98 16.04
CA GLY A 115 -3.18 3.10 17.08
C GLY A 115 -1.66 3.17 17.24
N ALA A 116 -0.91 3.14 16.13
CA ALA A 116 0.54 3.31 16.14
C ALA A 116 0.95 4.70 16.64
N GLY A 117 0.21 5.75 16.28
CA GLY A 117 0.40 7.10 16.80
C GLY A 117 0.18 7.18 18.32
N ILE A 118 -0.89 6.55 18.83
CA ILE A 118 -1.18 6.46 20.26
C ILE A 118 -0.10 5.67 20.99
N GLU A 119 0.36 4.55 20.42
CA GLU A 119 1.45 3.76 21.00
C GLU A 119 2.72 4.59 21.15
N ASN A 120 3.12 5.30 20.09
CA ASN A 120 4.29 6.19 20.11
C ASN A 120 4.13 7.30 21.16
N LEU A 121 2.94 7.92 21.22
CA LEU A 121 2.62 8.95 22.21
C LEU A 121 2.75 8.41 23.64
N ILE A 122 2.16 7.25 23.93
CA ILE A 122 2.19 6.63 25.26
C ILE A 122 3.60 6.21 25.63
N TYR A 123 4.35 5.62 24.69
CA TYR A 123 5.73 5.21 24.89
C TYR A 123 6.65 6.41 25.17
N ARG A 124 6.47 7.51 24.43
CA ARG A 124 7.35 8.69 24.52
C ARG A 124 7.07 9.58 25.73
N TYR A 125 5.80 9.85 26.03
CA TYR A 125 5.43 10.82 27.08
C TYR A 125 4.94 10.17 28.37
N HIS A 126 4.71 8.87 28.36
CA HIS A 126 4.26 8.10 29.51
C HIS A 126 3.08 8.69 30.31
N PRO A 127 2.03 9.22 29.65
CA PRO A 127 0.95 9.98 30.30
C PRO A 127 0.14 9.16 31.31
N PHE A 128 0.11 7.83 31.17
CA PHE A 128 -0.75 6.94 31.94
C PHE A 128 0.01 5.97 32.87
N GLY A 129 1.30 6.19 33.13
CA GLY A 129 2.05 5.28 33.99
C GLY A 129 2.03 3.83 33.48
N ASP A 130 2.04 2.88 34.41
CA ASP A 130 2.13 1.44 34.12
C ASP A 130 0.90 0.87 33.41
N VAL A 131 -0.24 1.57 33.46
CA VAL A 131 -1.47 1.18 32.77
C VAL A 131 -1.54 1.73 31.34
N GLY A 132 -0.46 2.35 30.83
CA GLY A 132 -0.44 2.93 29.50
C GLY A 132 -0.73 1.92 28.38
N ARG A 133 -0.25 0.68 28.47
CA ARG A 133 -0.50 -0.35 27.47
C ARG A 133 -1.99 -0.75 27.37
N PRO A 134 -2.67 -1.21 28.45
CA PRO A 134 -4.07 -1.58 28.36
C PRO A 134 -4.98 -0.39 28.01
N VAL A 135 -4.65 0.82 28.50
CA VAL A 135 -5.37 2.05 28.12
C VAL A 135 -5.21 2.34 26.62
N GLY A 136 -4.00 2.22 26.08
CA GLY A 136 -3.74 2.42 24.65
C GLY A 136 -4.47 1.43 23.75
N ILE A 137 -4.52 0.15 24.14
CA ILE A 137 -5.32 -0.88 23.45
C ILE A 137 -6.80 -0.51 23.47
N GLY A 138 -7.34 -0.17 24.66
CA GLY A 138 -8.74 0.23 24.81
C GLY A 138 -9.10 1.45 23.97
N LEU A 139 -8.22 2.46 23.93
CA LEU A 139 -8.41 3.67 23.13
C LEU A 139 -8.38 3.36 21.63
N THR A 140 -7.48 2.48 21.19
CA THR A 140 -7.40 2.07 19.77
C THR A 140 -8.67 1.33 19.34
N ILE A 141 -9.18 0.41 20.16
CA ILE A 141 -10.44 -0.30 19.90
C ILE A 141 -11.61 0.68 19.86
N ALA A 142 -11.68 1.62 20.82
CA ALA A 142 -12.73 2.63 20.86
C ALA A 142 -12.71 3.51 19.60
N VAL A 143 -11.53 3.97 19.15
CA VAL A 143 -11.38 4.73 17.90
C VAL A 143 -11.87 3.91 16.70
N GLY A 144 -11.49 2.64 16.61
CA GLY A 144 -11.95 1.76 15.52
C GLY A 144 -13.47 1.61 15.48
N LEU A 145 -14.11 1.41 16.63
CA LEU A 145 -15.58 1.33 16.74
C LEU A 145 -16.26 2.66 16.40
N ILE A 146 -15.69 3.79 16.84
CA ILE A 146 -16.20 5.13 16.50
C ILE A 146 -16.11 5.37 14.99
N LEU A 147 -14.97 5.07 14.36
CA LEU A 147 -14.78 5.22 12.92
C LEU A 147 -15.72 4.31 12.13
N LEU A 148 -15.95 3.08 12.59
CA LEU A 148 -16.91 2.16 11.98
C LEU A 148 -18.34 2.69 12.10
N GLY A 149 -18.74 3.15 13.29
CA GLY A 149 -20.05 3.77 13.52
C GLY A 149 -20.27 5.02 12.67
N LEU A 150 -19.26 5.89 12.57
CA LEU A 150 -19.28 7.05 11.67
C LEU A 150 -19.37 6.61 10.20
N GLY A 151 -18.62 5.60 9.79
CA GLY A 151 -18.66 5.02 8.44
C GLY A 151 -20.06 4.56 8.07
N VAL A 152 -20.71 3.76 8.92
CA VAL A 152 -22.09 3.30 8.75
C VAL A 152 -23.05 4.49 8.69
N TYR A 153 -22.90 5.46 9.60
CA TYR A 153 -23.74 6.65 9.64
C TYR A 153 -23.64 7.50 8.37
N TYR A 154 -22.44 7.79 7.87
CA TYR A 154 -22.27 8.53 6.62
C TYR A 154 -22.76 7.74 5.41
N PHE A 155 -22.58 6.42 5.40
CA PHE A 155 -23.03 5.56 4.30
C PHE A 155 -24.56 5.55 4.15
N THR A 156 -25.30 5.68 5.26
CA THR A 156 -26.77 5.75 5.27
C THR A 156 -27.34 7.14 4.93
N ARG A 157 -26.50 8.16 4.70
CA ARG A 157 -26.97 9.52 4.40
C ARG A 157 -27.49 9.64 2.95
N PRO A 158 -28.61 10.34 2.70
CA PRO A 158 -29.17 10.51 1.34
C PRO A 158 -28.23 11.19 0.33
N ARG A 159 -27.32 12.04 0.80
CA ARG A 159 -26.30 12.66 -0.07
C ARG A 159 -25.32 11.63 -0.62
N PHE A 160 -24.95 10.66 0.20
CA PHE A 160 -24.02 9.60 -0.17
C PHE A 160 -24.65 8.65 -1.18
N GLU A 161 -25.91 8.27 -0.94
CA GLU A 161 -26.73 7.49 -1.89
C GLU A 161 -26.79 8.13 -3.27
N LYS A 162 -27.08 9.44 -3.38
CA LYS A 162 -27.03 10.16 -4.67
C LYS A 162 -25.65 10.09 -5.33
N GLY A 163 -24.59 10.17 -4.54
CA GLY A 163 -23.21 10.02 -5.02
C GLY A 163 -22.93 8.62 -5.56
N LEU A 164 -23.41 7.58 -4.86
CA LEU A 164 -23.28 6.18 -5.30
C LEU A 164 -24.02 5.93 -6.61
N LEU A 165 -25.25 6.45 -6.75
CA LEU A 165 -26.03 6.34 -7.99
C LEU A 165 -25.31 7.02 -9.15
N ALA A 166 -24.85 8.26 -8.96
CA ALA A 166 -24.08 8.98 -9.98
C ALA A 166 -22.77 8.28 -10.35
N PHE A 167 -22.15 7.57 -9.39
CA PHE A 167 -20.94 6.80 -9.65
C PHE A 167 -21.23 5.48 -10.40
N GLU A 168 -22.36 4.84 -10.15
CA GLU A 168 -22.81 3.67 -10.91
C GLU A 168 -23.22 4.05 -12.34
N ASP A 169 -23.91 5.18 -12.52
CA ASP A 169 -24.36 5.70 -13.81
C ASP A 169 -23.20 6.01 -14.78
N GLN A 170 -22.01 6.29 -14.24
CA GLN A 170 -20.79 6.44 -15.03
C GLN A 170 -20.31 5.13 -15.69
N GLY A 171 -20.91 3.99 -15.33
CA GLY A 171 -20.60 2.69 -15.92
C GLY A 171 -19.38 1.99 -15.32
N TRP A 172 -18.85 2.46 -14.18
CA TRP A 172 -17.68 1.86 -13.50
C TRP A 172 -17.90 0.42 -13.01
N PHE A 173 -19.14 -0.06 -12.95
CA PHE A 173 -19.50 -1.42 -12.50
C PHE A 173 -20.21 -2.28 -13.54
N THR A 174 -20.20 -1.85 -14.81
CA THR A 174 -20.73 -2.62 -15.93
C THR A 174 -19.59 -3.08 -16.84
N ALA A 175 -19.60 -4.37 -17.20
CA ALA A 175 -18.62 -4.96 -18.12
C ALA A 175 -18.96 -4.70 -19.61
N THR A 176 -20.01 -3.92 -19.89
CA THR A 176 -20.47 -3.65 -21.24
C THR A 176 -19.77 -2.41 -21.81
N PRO A 177 -18.99 -2.52 -22.90
CA PRO A 177 -18.36 -1.36 -23.50
C PRO A 177 -19.40 -0.39 -24.07
N TYR A 178 -19.20 0.90 -23.80
CA TYR A 178 -20.03 1.99 -24.31
C TYR A 178 -19.79 2.18 -25.82
N LYS A 179 -20.86 2.16 -26.62
CA LYS A 179 -20.82 2.30 -28.10
C LYS A 179 -19.72 1.44 -28.77
N ARG A 180 -19.88 0.11 -28.70
CA ARG A 180 -18.86 -0.89 -29.07
C ARG A 180 -18.32 -0.80 -30.50
N SER A 181 -19.10 -0.27 -31.45
CA SER A 181 -18.78 -0.28 -32.88
C SER A 181 -18.14 1.01 -33.40
N GLN A 182 -18.09 2.09 -32.59
CA GLN A 182 -17.60 3.40 -33.01
C GLN A 182 -16.27 3.75 -32.33
N GLY A 183 -15.43 4.55 -32.97
CA GLY A 183 -14.16 5.00 -32.36
C GLY A 183 -13.07 3.93 -32.36
N LEU A 184 -13.27 2.77 -33.01
CA LEU A 184 -12.47 1.56 -32.74
C LEU A 184 -10.97 1.76 -32.97
N ARG A 185 -10.56 2.50 -34.01
CA ARG A 185 -9.13 2.69 -34.31
C ARG A 185 -8.46 3.57 -33.26
N VAL A 186 -9.06 4.71 -32.96
CA VAL A 186 -8.53 5.65 -31.97
C VAL A 186 -8.54 5.00 -30.58
N ARG A 187 -9.61 4.30 -30.21
CA ARG A 187 -9.72 3.56 -28.94
C ARG A 187 -8.63 2.51 -28.77
N ARG A 188 -8.40 1.66 -29.78
CA ARG A 188 -7.32 0.65 -29.73
C ARG A 188 -5.94 1.31 -29.67
N GLY A 189 -5.75 2.41 -30.40
CA GLY A 189 -4.53 3.22 -30.34
C GLY A 189 -4.27 3.80 -28.95
N THR A 190 -5.30 4.33 -28.28
CA THR A 190 -5.19 4.83 -26.91
C THR A 190 -4.88 3.72 -25.91
N ILE A 191 -5.54 2.55 -26.01
CA ILE A 191 -5.22 1.39 -25.18
C ILE A 191 -3.75 1.00 -25.35
N LEU A 192 -3.30 0.86 -26.59
CA LEU A 192 -1.91 0.51 -26.90
C LEU A 192 -0.94 1.56 -26.34
N GLY A 193 -1.24 2.85 -26.50
CA GLY A 193 -0.42 3.94 -25.96
C GLY A 193 -0.30 3.90 -24.43
N ILE A 194 -1.42 3.67 -23.72
CA ILE A 194 -1.42 3.51 -22.26
C ILE A 194 -0.61 2.28 -21.84
N LEU A 195 -0.76 1.15 -22.55
CA LEU A 195 -0.03 -0.08 -22.24
C LEU A 195 1.48 0.04 -22.52
N ILE A 196 1.88 0.74 -23.58
CA ILE A 196 3.29 1.03 -23.86
C ILE A 196 3.85 1.92 -22.75
N LEU A 197 3.16 3.00 -22.38
CA LEU A 197 3.60 3.89 -21.30
C LEU A 197 3.72 3.14 -19.96
N ALA A 198 2.72 2.33 -19.61
CA ALA A 198 2.73 1.51 -18.41
C ALA A 198 3.85 0.45 -18.44
N GLY A 199 4.06 -0.20 -19.59
CA GLY A 199 5.14 -1.16 -19.81
C GLY A 199 6.52 -0.53 -19.66
N CYS A 200 6.73 0.66 -20.22
CA CYS A 200 7.95 1.44 -19.99
C CYS A 200 8.12 1.81 -18.51
N GLY A 201 7.05 2.23 -17.83
CA GLY A 201 7.09 2.52 -16.39
C GLY A 201 7.49 1.30 -15.55
N LEU A 202 6.89 0.13 -15.83
CA LEU A 202 7.23 -1.15 -15.18
C LEU A 202 8.68 -1.56 -15.47
N TYR A 203 9.14 -1.40 -16.72
CA TYR A 203 10.52 -1.67 -17.10
C TYR A 203 11.50 -0.80 -16.33
N THR A 204 11.26 0.52 -16.27
CA THR A 204 12.08 1.46 -15.50
C THR A 204 12.12 1.08 -14.02
N LEU A 205 10.98 0.72 -13.45
CA LEU A 205 10.87 0.32 -12.04
C LEU A 205 11.70 -0.95 -11.75
N LEU A 206 11.67 -1.92 -12.67
CA LEU A 206 12.50 -3.11 -12.63
C LEU A 206 14.00 -2.82 -12.83
N SER A 207 14.35 -1.97 -13.80
CA SER A 207 15.75 -1.67 -14.13
C SER A 207 16.46 -0.89 -13.02
N HIS A 208 15.73 -0.03 -12.30
CA HIS A 208 16.27 0.75 -11.18
C HIS A 208 16.27 -0.02 -9.84
N ARG A 209 15.79 -1.27 -9.80
CA ARG A 209 15.71 -2.10 -8.58
C ARG A 209 15.06 -1.38 -7.39
N THR A 210 14.13 -0.47 -7.65
CA THR A 210 13.52 0.39 -6.62
C THR A 210 12.74 -0.40 -5.57
N LEU A 211 12.26 -1.61 -5.93
CA LEU A 211 11.55 -2.51 -5.03
C LEU A 211 12.46 -3.47 -4.25
N GLU A 212 13.77 -3.50 -4.52
CA GLU A 212 14.71 -4.39 -3.83
C GLU A 212 15.31 -3.74 -2.57
N THR A 213 15.16 -2.43 -2.41
CA THR A 213 15.76 -1.68 -1.29
C THR A 213 14.92 -1.74 0.01
N GLY A 214 13.76 -2.40 -0.01
CA GLY A 214 12.79 -2.42 1.09
C GLY A 214 12.59 -3.80 1.74
N SER A 215 11.60 -3.91 2.62
CA SER A 215 11.17 -5.19 3.18
C SER A 215 10.61 -6.10 2.08
N GLU A 216 10.91 -7.40 2.17
CA GLU A 216 10.43 -8.41 1.20
C GLU A 216 8.90 -8.48 1.16
N ASN A 217 8.26 -8.30 2.32
CA ASN A 217 6.82 -8.24 2.47
C ASN A 217 6.35 -6.83 2.79
N TRP A 218 5.14 -6.49 2.34
CA TRP A 218 4.45 -5.34 2.89
C TRP A 218 3.70 -5.75 4.15
N GLU A 219 4.23 -5.34 5.30
CA GLU A 219 3.69 -5.71 6.60
C GLU A 219 3.21 -4.48 7.36
N VAL A 220 2.07 -4.62 8.04
CA VAL A 220 1.54 -3.60 8.94
C VAL A 220 1.68 -4.10 10.36
N ASN A 221 2.43 -3.36 11.17
CA ASN A 221 2.65 -3.70 12.58
C ASN A 221 1.37 -3.46 13.38
N ILE A 222 0.97 -4.46 14.15
CA ILE A 222 -0.16 -4.35 15.07
C ILE A 222 0.31 -3.54 16.28
N PRO A 223 -0.35 -2.41 16.61
CA PRO A 223 0.08 -1.55 17.70
C PRO A 223 -0.04 -2.29 19.05
N PHE A 224 0.82 -1.94 20.00
CA PHE A 224 0.93 -2.50 21.36
C PHE A 224 1.35 -3.98 21.44
N THR A 225 1.90 -4.52 20.36
CA THR A 225 2.39 -5.91 20.28
C THR A 225 3.91 -6.03 20.14
N GLY A 226 4.65 -4.94 20.36
CA GLY A 226 6.10 -4.91 20.27
C GLY A 226 6.77 -5.74 21.36
N TRP A 227 7.55 -6.73 20.95
CA TRP A 227 8.46 -7.50 21.78
C TRP A 227 9.89 -7.07 21.49
N VAL A 228 10.75 -7.09 22.51
CA VAL A 228 12.16 -6.71 22.39
C VAL A 228 13.00 -7.90 22.78
N LEU A 229 13.90 -8.30 21.88
CA LEU A 229 14.96 -9.24 22.22
C LEU A 229 16.08 -8.45 22.89
N VAL A 230 16.25 -8.64 24.19
CA VAL A 230 17.29 -7.95 24.95
C VAL A 230 18.66 -8.45 24.49
N GLN A 231 19.47 -7.55 23.92
CA GLN A 231 20.80 -7.88 23.38
C GLN A 231 21.91 -7.18 24.16
N ASP A 232 21.68 -5.93 24.51
CA ASP A 232 22.61 -5.11 25.26
C ASP A 232 21.98 -4.72 26.59
N THR A 233 22.71 -4.98 27.66
CA THR A 233 22.28 -4.75 29.02
C THR A 233 23.26 -3.89 29.81
N ASP A 234 24.15 -3.15 29.14
CA ASP A 234 25.17 -2.32 29.77
C ASP A 234 24.62 -1.59 31.02
N GLY A 235 25.11 -2.01 32.19
CA GLY A 235 24.68 -1.61 33.53
C GLY A 235 23.31 -2.12 34.01
N VAL A 236 22.26 -2.06 33.19
CA VAL A 236 20.89 -2.42 33.64
C VAL A 236 20.65 -3.92 33.81
N GLY A 237 21.27 -4.80 33.03
CA GLY A 237 21.05 -6.26 33.18
C GLY A 237 21.75 -6.89 34.37
N ASP A 238 22.80 -6.24 34.86
CA ASP A 238 23.53 -6.67 36.06
C ASP A 238 22.86 -6.21 37.35
N MET A 239 21.81 -5.39 37.24
CA MET A 239 21.08 -4.82 38.37
C MET A 239 19.64 -5.35 38.41
N ALA A 240 19.15 -5.59 39.63
CA ALA A 240 17.79 -6.00 39.88
C ALA A 240 17.19 -5.14 41.00
N LYS A 241 15.94 -4.74 40.85
CA LYS A 241 15.20 -3.99 41.87
C LYS A 241 14.34 -4.94 42.69
N VAL A 242 14.48 -4.93 44.01
CA VAL A 242 13.68 -5.75 44.92
C VAL A 242 12.24 -5.24 44.94
N GLN A 243 11.28 -6.05 44.48
CA GLN A 243 9.85 -5.72 44.55
C GLN A 243 9.24 -6.12 45.88
N ASP A 244 9.52 -7.35 46.32
CA ASP A 244 9.14 -7.86 47.63
C ASP A 244 10.37 -8.50 48.27
N ALA A 245 10.69 -8.05 49.47
CA ALA A 245 11.84 -8.50 50.22
C ALA A 245 11.65 -9.89 50.84
N GLY A 246 10.41 -10.37 51.01
CA GLY A 246 10.14 -11.63 51.71
C GLY A 246 10.82 -11.67 53.09
N GLU A 247 11.59 -12.73 53.36
CA GLU A 247 12.45 -12.86 54.56
C GLU A 247 13.94 -12.55 54.28
N SER A 248 14.25 -11.83 53.20
CA SER A 248 15.63 -11.49 52.84
C SER A 248 16.20 -10.29 53.60
N SER A 249 17.51 -10.11 53.52
CA SER A 249 18.22 -8.95 54.10
C SER A 249 18.02 -7.64 53.31
N PHE A 250 17.34 -7.67 52.16
CA PHE A 250 17.17 -6.52 51.28
C PHE A 250 15.92 -5.72 51.62
N GLN A 251 15.93 -4.43 51.32
CA GLN A 251 14.74 -3.58 51.47
C GLN A 251 13.95 -3.51 50.17
N ALA A 252 12.61 -3.47 50.27
CA ALA A 252 11.75 -3.26 49.12
C ALA A 252 12.08 -1.93 48.43
N GLY A 253 12.25 -1.97 47.10
CA GLY A 253 12.65 -0.83 46.28
C GLY A 253 14.16 -0.62 46.12
N GLN A 254 15.00 -1.38 46.82
CA GLN A 254 16.46 -1.30 46.68
C GLN A 254 16.91 -1.88 45.34
N VAL A 255 17.84 -1.19 44.66
CA VAL A 255 18.52 -1.69 43.45
C VAL A 255 19.82 -2.34 43.87
N VAL A 256 20.00 -3.61 43.54
CA VAL A 256 21.11 -4.46 44.01
C VAL A 256 21.66 -5.24 42.82
N PRO A 257 22.97 -5.59 42.82
CA PRO A 257 23.52 -6.50 41.81
C PRO A 257 22.73 -7.80 41.75
N ARG A 258 22.37 -8.20 40.53
CA ARG A 258 21.55 -9.35 40.21
C ARG A 258 22.10 -10.65 40.81
N GLN A 259 23.41 -10.84 40.76
CA GLN A 259 24.06 -12.04 41.34
C GLN A 259 23.84 -12.16 42.85
N ALA A 260 23.85 -11.04 43.58
CA ALA A 260 23.62 -11.03 45.02
C ALA A 260 22.16 -11.37 45.35
N VAL A 261 21.26 -10.89 44.51
CA VAL A 261 19.82 -11.15 44.55
C VAL A 261 19.51 -12.64 44.31
N GLU A 262 20.08 -13.23 43.25
CA GLU A 262 19.90 -14.65 42.91
C GLU A 262 20.52 -15.57 43.97
N ALA A 263 21.70 -15.23 44.50
CA ALA A 263 22.35 -16.00 45.56
C ALA A 263 21.52 -16.03 46.85
N GLU A 264 20.89 -14.91 47.22
CA GLU A 264 20.05 -14.84 48.42
C GLU A 264 18.70 -15.55 48.22
N ALA A 265 18.10 -15.44 47.03
CA ALA A 265 16.92 -16.20 46.66
C ALA A 265 17.18 -17.71 46.71
N ALA A 266 18.33 -18.17 46.22
CA ALA A 266 18.73 -19.58 46.27
C ALA A 266 18.89 -20.10 47.71
N LYS A 267 19.50 -19.30 48.60
CA LYS A 267 19.64 -19.65 50.03
C LYS A 267 18.28 -19.76 50.73
N LEU A 268 17.38 -18.81 50.52
CA LEU A 268 16.07 -18.79 51.15
C LEU A 268 15.16 -19.92 50.63
N THR A 269 15.25 -20.22 49.34
CA THR A 269 14.55 -21.35 48.73
C THR A 269 15.06 -22.69 49.28
N ALA A 270 16.38 -22.84 49.46
CA ALA A 270 16.98 -24.03 50.08
C ALA A 270 16.60 -24.17 51.56
N ALA A 271 16.32 -23.05 52.26
CA ALA A 271 15.86 -23.03 53.64
C ALA A 271 14.33 -23.16 53.80
N GLY A 272 13.58 -23.31 52.70
CA GLY A 272 12.10 -23.40 52.72
C GLY A 272 11.38 -22.10 53.12
N LYS A 273 12.07 -20.96 53.02
CA LYS A 273 11.56 -19.63 53.37
C LYS A 273 11.10 -18.86 52.13
N ALA A 274 10.25 -17.86 52.33
CA ALA A 274 9.72 -17.05 51.23
C ALA A 274 10.85 -16.31 50.50
N ALA A 275 11.07 -16.65 49.23
CA ALA A 275 12.08 -16.04 48.39
C ALA A 275 11.67 -14.62 47.97
N PRO A 276 12.60 -13.66 47.92
CA PRO A 276 12.35 -12.31 47.43
C PRO A 276 12.01 -12.29 45.93
N THR A 277 11.15 -11.36 45.52
CA THR A 277 10.75 -11.15 44.12
C THR A 277 11.42 -9.90 43.57
N PHE A 278 11.95 -9.97 42.34
CA PHE A 278 12.77 -8.91 41.75
C PHE A 278 12.32 -8.52 40.35
N LEU A 279 12.58 -7.26 40.01
CA LEU A 279 12.43 -6.72 38.67
C LEU A 279 13.83 -6.58 38.04
N GLY A 280 14.11 -7.38 37.01
CA GLY A 280 15.39 -7.39 36.29
C GLY A 280 15.22 -7.88 34.85
N VAL A 281 16.27 -7.75 34.04
CA VAL A 281 16.28 -8.12 32.61
C VAL A 281 17.43 -9.11 32.34
N GLU A 282 17.12 -10.19 31.62
CA GLU A 282 18.10 -11.18 31.15
C GLU A 282 18.48 -10.93 29.69
N PRO A 283 19.77 -10.95 29.34
CA PRO A 283 20.21 -11.02 27.95
C PRO A 283 19.61 -12.24 27.25
N GLY A 284 19.13 -12.07 26.02
CA GLY A 284 18.56 -13.15 25.20
C GLY A 284 17.09 -13.48 25.48
N LEU A 285 16.45 -12.84 26.47
CA LEU A 285 15.04 -13.03 26.74
C LEU A 285 14.16 -12.08 25.91
N TRP A 286 13.02 -12.59 25.43
CA TRP A 286 11.98 -11.77 24.82
C TRP A 286 11.14 -11.10 25.89
N VAL A 287 11.22 -9.77 25.97
CA VAL A 287 10.46 -8.97 26.93
C VAL A 287 9.54 -8.00 26.18
N ASP A 288 8.34 -7.79 26.70
CA ASP A 288 7.43 -6.79 26.13
C ASP A 288 8.06 -5.39 26.15
N ARG A 289 7.87 -4.63 25.08
CA ARG A 289 8.46 -3.29 24.93
C ARG A 289 8.10 -2.32 26.05
N PHE A 290 6.86 -2.36 26.56
CA PHE A 290 6.45 -1.50 27.68
C PHE A 290 7.04 -1.97 29.00
N THR A 291 7.14 -3.30 29.19
CA THR A 291 7.81 -3.87 30.35
C THR A 291 9.28 -3.50 30.38
N LEU A 292 10.02 -3.62 29.27
CA LEU A 292 11.43 -3.23 29.20
C LEU A 292 11.62 -1.73 29.48
N ALA A 293 10.75 -0.87 28.93
CA ALA A 293 10.79 0.57 29.20
C ALA A 293 10.52 0.91 30.67
N LYS A 294 9.63 0.15 31.34
CA LYS A 294 9.42 0.25 32.79
C LYS A 294 10.66 -0.17 33.55
N ILE A 295 11.25 -1.30 33.20
CA ILE A 295 12.44 -1.85 33.86
C ILE A 295 13.61 -0.86 33.75
N ASN A 296 13.89 -0.35 32.56
CA ASN A 296 14.91 0.68 32.35
C ASN A 296 14.65 1.91 33.23
N ARG A 297 13.41 2.41 33.31
CA ARG A 297 13.12 3.58 34.15
C ARG A 297 13.34 3.33 35.63
N GLU A 298 13.01 2.14 36.12
CA GLU A 298 13.17 1.81 37.53
C GLU A 298 14.62 1.51 37.92
N LEU A 299 15.42 0.97 37.00
CA LEU A 299 16.82 0.59 37.26
C LEU A 299 17.81 1.71 36.93
N SER A 300 17.57 2.54 35.91
CA SER A 300 18.51 3.60 35.47
C SER A 300 18.98 4.53 36.60
N PRO A 301 18.13 4.98 37.56
CA PRO A 301 18.60 5.79 38.69
C PRO A 301 19.56 5.04 39.62
N GLY A 302 19.33 3.73 39.82
CA GLY A 302 20.19 2.87 40.64
C GLY A 302 21.51 2.54 39.96
N VAL A 303 21.50 2.30 38.64
CA VAL A 303 22.70 2.12 37.81
C VAL A 303 23.56 3.38 37.81
N ALA A 304 22.94 4.55 37.65
CA ALA A 304 23.63 5.84 37.74
C ALA A 304 24.26 6.07 39.13
N ALA A 305 23.58 5.66 40.20
CA ALA A 305 24.11 5.74 41.56
C ALA A 305 25.27 4.76 41.82
N ALA A 306 25.32 3.64 41.08
CA ALA A 306 26.41 2.67 41.13
C ALA A 306 27.66 3.08 40.32
N GLY A 307 27.63 4.23 39.64
CA GLY A 307 28.75 4.75 38.85
C GLY A 307 28.87 4.18 37.44
N GLU A 308 27.89 3.40 36.99
CA GLU A 308 27.81 2.87 35.64
C GLU A 308 27.07 3.83 34.70
N PRO A 309 27.36 3.80 33.39
CA PRO A 309 26.64 4.63 32.42
C PRO A 309 25.15 4.31 32.47
N PRO A 310 24.25 5.31 32.52
CA PRO A 310 22.80 5.11 32.69
C PRO A 310 22.11 4.59 31.42
N MET A 311 22.81 3.81 30.58
CA MET A 311 22.19 3.23 29.40
C MET A 311 21.17 2.18 29.82
N GLY A 312 19.96 2.28 29.26
CA GLY A 312 18.92 1.29 29.45
C GLY A 312 19.24 0.03 28.66
N ALA A 313 18.72 -1.12 29.09
CA ALA A 313 18.79 -2.33 28.27
C ALA A 313 18.11 -2.08 26.92
N THR A 314 18.79 -2.42 25.82
CA THR A 314 18.32 -2.21 24.46
C THR A 314 18.30 -3.51 23.66
N GLY A 315 17.58 -3.48 22.54
CA GLY A 315 17.37 -4.68 21.74
C GLY A 315 16.55 -4.45 20.48
N LEU A 316 16.55 -5.45 19.61
CA LEU A 316 15.75 -5.44 18.39
C LEU A 316 14.26 -5.55 18.74
N THR A 317 13.48 -4.54 18.35
CA THR A 317 12.03 -4.55 18.56
C THR A 317 11.31 -5.23 17.39
N VAL A 318 10.60 -6.31 17.67
CA VAL A 318 9.78 -7.04 16.69
C VAL A 318 8.31 -6.89 17.06
N TYR A 319 7.50 -6.43 16.12
CA TYR A 319 6.06 -6.35 16.29
C TYR A 319 5.39 -7.59 15.73
N ARG A 320 4.21 -7.92 16.24
CA ARG A 320 3.33 -8.81 15.49
C ARG A 320 2.84 -8.04 14.27
N SER A 321 3.14 -8.53 13.09
CA SER A 321 2.79 -7.87 11.84
C SER A 321 1.71 -8.65 11.08
N LEU A 322 0.89 -7.92 10.31
CA LEU A 322 -0.02 -8.49 9.32
C LEU A 322 0.60 -8.29 7.94
N VAL A 323 0.92 -9.40 7.28
CA VAL A 323 1.37 -9.38 5.88
C VAL A 323 0.19 -9.00 5.00
N LEU A 324 0.20 -7.79 4.44
CA LEU A 324 -0.82 -7.32 3.50
C LEU A 324 -0.55 -7.83 2.09
N LEU A 325 0.70 -7.68 1.63
CA LEU A 325 1.15 -8.19 0.34
C LEU A 325 2.43 -9.00 0.55
N PRO A 326 2.39 -10.32 0.35
CA PRO A 326 3.61 -11.13 0.34
C PRO A 326 4.41 -10.83 -0.94
N ASP A 327 5.74 -10.93 -0.88
CA ASP A 327 6.65 -10.70 -2.00
C ASP A 327 6.28 -9.42 -2.78
N LEU A 328 6.58 -8.28 -2.14
CA LEU A 328 6.18 -6.96 -2.59
C LEU A 328 6.64 -6.71 -4.03
N LYS A 329 7.81 -7.22 -4.42
CA LYS A 329 8.34 -7.08 -5.77
C LYS A 329 7.43 -7.74 -6.80
N ILE A 330 7.18 -9.04 -6.66
CA ILE A 330 6.39 -9.76 -7.66
C ILE A 330 4.93 -9.31 -7.62
N THR A 331 4.36 -9.22 -6.42
CA THR A 331 2.96 -8.88 -6.23
C THR A 331 2.64 -7.46 -6.72
N LEU A 332 3.50 -6.48 -6.43
CA LEU A 332 3.29 -5.11 -6.91
C LEU A 332 3.39 -5.01 -8.44
N ILE A 333 4.36 -5.68 -9.06
CA ILE A 333 4.51 -5.67 -10.52
C ILE A 333 3.28 -6.30 -11.19
N LEU A 334 2.83 -7.45 -10.70
CA LEU A 334 1.63 -8.12 -11.22
C LEU A 334 0.38 -7.25 -11.02
N LEU A 335 0.24 -6.62 -9.86
CA LEU A 335 -0.87 -5.72 -9.57
C LEU A 335 -0.85 -4.50 -10.49
N LEU A 336 0.30 -3.86 -10.68
CA LEU A 336 0.44 -2.72 -11.58
C LEU A 336 0.20 -3.10 -13.04
N ALA A 337 0.66 -4.27 -13.49
CA ALA A 337 0.40 -4.78 -14.83
C ALA A 337 -1.09 -5.04 -15.05
N PHE A 338 -1.74 -5.73 -14.10
CA PHE A 338 -3.18 -5.98 -14.13
C PHE A 338 -3.98 -4.68 -14.07
N ALA A 339 -3.62 -3.76 -13.18
CA ALA A 339 -4.24 -2.45 -13.07
C ALA A 339 -4.09 -1.65 -14.37
N SER A 340 -2.94 -1.72 -15.04
CA SER A 340 -2.72 -1.06 -16.34
C SER A 340 -3.59 -1.64 -17.46
N LEU A 341 -3.73 -2.97 -17.52
CA LEU A 341 -4.66 -3.63 -18.43
C LEU A 341 -6.11 -3.23 -18.15
N TRP A 342 -6.51 -3.23 -16.88
CA TRP A 342 -7.84 -2.82 -16.48
C TRP A 342 -8.12 -1.36 -16.80
N ILE A 343 -7.27 -0.44 -16.34
CA ILE A 343 -7.42 1.01 -16.52
C ILE A 343 -7.42 1.38 -18.01
N SER A 344 -6.53 0.80 -18.81
CA SER A 344 -6.50 1.07 -20.25
C SER A 344 -7.82 0.70 -20.94
N TYR A 345 -8.41 -0.45 -20.58
CA TYR A 345 -9.72 -0.86 -21.06
C TYR A 345 -10.86 0.05 -20.55
N ARG A 346 -10.82 0.41 -19.26
CA ARG A 346 -11.90 1.18 -18.61
C ARG A 346 -11.94 2.63 -19.02
N VAL A 347 -10.79 3.32 -19.05
CA VAL A 347 -10.71 4.73 -19.45
C VAL A 347 -11.32 4.93 -20.83
N VAL A 348 -10.99 4.06 -21.78
CA VAL A 348 -11.50 4.12 -23.16
C VAL A 348 -12.99 3.78 -23.28
N SER A 349 -13.55 3.10 -22.28
CA SER A 349 -14.98 2.78 -22.18
C SER A 349 -15.78 3.82 -21.40
N PHE A 350 -15.13 4.82 -20.79
CA PHE A 350 -15.78 5.86 -19.99
C PHE A 350 -16.59 6.80 -20.90
N PRO A 351 -17.90 7.04 -20.67
CA PRO A 351 -18.79 7.67 -21.66
C PRO A 351 -18.28 8.99 -22.25
N VAL A 352 -17.84 9.92 -21.40
CA VAL A 352 -17.36 11.25 -21.82
C VAL A 352 -16.09 11.15 -22.67
N PHE A 353 -15.13 10.32 -22.24
CA PHE A 353 -13.88 10.14 -22.98
C PHE A 353 -14.10 9.33 -24.26
N ALA A 354 -14.97 8.34 -24.21
CA ALA A 354 -15.34 7.50 -25.34
C ALA A 354 -16.01 8.29 -26.46
N ASP A 355 -16.87 9.27 -26.11
CA ASP A 355 -17.47 10.21 -27.08
C ASP A 355 -16.43 11.18 -27.66
N PHE A 356 -15.47 11.65 -26.85
CA PHE A 356 -14.33 12.43 -27.34
C PHE A 356 -13.47 11.67 -28.36
N LEU A 357 -13.16 10.39 -28.08
CA LEU A 357 -12.39 9.55 -29.01
C LEU A 357 -13.15 9.27 -30.30
N ILE A 358 -14.48 9.10 -30.25
CA ILE A 358 -15.32 8.96 -31.45
C ILE A 358 -15.29 10.25 -32.28
N ALA A 359 -15.45 11.41 -31.63
CA ALA A 359 -15.38 12.70 -32.31
C ALA A 359 -14.00 12.93 -32.94
N THR A 360 -12.93 12.56 -32.24
CA THR A 360 -11.55 12.65 -32.76
C THR A 360 -11.34 11.72 -33.96
N GLU A 361 -11.90 10.51 -33.96
CA GLU A 361 -11.86 9.64 -35.14
C GLU A 361 -12.59 10.29 -36.32
N ALA A 362 -13.75 10.89 -36.08
CA ALA A 362 -14.50 11.59 -37.11
C ALA A 362 -13.74 12.81 -37.67
N GLU A 363 -13.07 13.59 -36.82
CA GLU A 363 -12.21 14.70 -37.26
C GLU A 363 -10.97 14.22 -38.00
N MET A 364 -10.33 13.15 -37.53
CA MET A 364 -9.14 12.57 -38.18
C MET A 364 -9.46 11.99 -39.55
N ASN A 365 -10.66 11.44 -39.76
CA ASN A 365 -11.11 10.96 -41.06
C ASN A 365 -11.33 12.10 -42.08
N LYS A 366 -11.49 13.35 -41.62
CA LYS A 366 -11.55 14.52 -42.51
C LYS A 366 -10.15 14.95 -42.98
N VAL A 367 -9.10 14.55 -42.27
CA VAL A 367 -7.71 14.88 -42.64
C VAL A 367 -7.30 14.02 -43.84
N SER A 368 -7.23 14.65 -45.01
CA SER A 368 -6.66 14.03 -46.19
C SER A 368 -5.13 14.05 -46.09
N TRP A 369 -4.53 12.88 -45.88
CA TRP A 369 -3.08 12.75 -45.83
C TRP A 369 -2.48 12.96 -47.22
N THR A 370 -1.42 13.78 -47.30
CA THR A 370 -0.71 14.08 -48.54
C THR A 370 -0.20 12.79 -49.19
N PRO A 371 -0.45 12.56 -50.49
CA PRO A 371 0.06 11.37 -51.17
C PRO A 371 1.59 11.37 -51.16
N ARG A 372 2.21 10.18 -51.02
CA ARG A 372 3.66 10.01 -50.86
C ARG A 372 4.49 10.79 -51.90
N ARG A 373 4.03 10.85 -53.16
CA ARG A 373 4.70 11.59 -54.23
C ARG A 373 4.77 13.10 -53.95
N ARG A 374 3.68 13.70 -53.46
CA ARG A 374 3.65 15.11 -53.09
C ARG A 374 4.53 15.37 -51.87
N LEU A 375 4.47 14.49 -50.86
CA LEU A 375 5.34 14.60 -49.68
C LEU A 375 6.84 14.58 -50.05
N ILE A 376 7.24 13.70 -50.96
CA ILE A 376 8.63 13.63 -51.45
C ILE A 376 8.99 14.90 -52.21
N ASN A 377 8.14 15.36 -53.13
CA ASN A 377 8.39 16.59 -53.88
C ASN A 377 8.55 17.79 -52.94
N ASP A 378 7.65 17.95 -51.97
CA ASP A 378 7.70 19.06 -51.01
C ASP A 378 8.98 18.99 -50.16
N THR A 379 9.37 17.79 -49.69
CA THR A 379 10.58 17.59 -48.90
C THR A 379 11.85 17.83 -49.72
N VAL A 380 11.89 17.39 -50.98
CA VAL A 380 13.04 17.60 -51.89
C VAL A 380 13.21 19.08 -52.18
N VAL A 381 12.11 19.81 -52.43
CA VAL A 381 12.18 21.27 -52.64
C VAL A 381 12.81 21.93 -51.42
N VAL A 382 12.30 21.66 -50.21
CA VAL A 382 12.84 22.23 -48.96
C VAL A 382 14.32 21.88 -48.78
N LEU A 383 14.70 20.62 -49.02
CA LEU A 383 16.08 20.16 -48.87
C LEU A 383 17.02 20.85 -49.87
N VAL A 384 16.57 21.09 -51.11
CA VAL A 384 17.31 21.84 -52.12
C VAL A 384 17.42 23.31 -51.75
N THR A 385 16.36 23.96 -51.25
CA THR A 385 16.44 25.37 -50.82
C THR A 385 17.39 25.54 -49.64
N VAL A 386 17.34 24.64 -48.66
CA VAL A 386 18.28 24.65 -47.52
C VAL A 386 19.70 24.46 -48.02
N LEU A 387 19.94 23.49 -48.92
CA LEU A 387 21.27 23.25 -49.50
C LEU A 387 21.81 24.47 -50.26
N LEU A 388 21.00 25.09 -51.12
CA LEU A 388 21.41 26.29 -51.87
C LEU A 388 21.71 27.46 -50.94
N LEU A 389 20.90 27.66 -49.89
CA LEU A 389 21.15 28.67 -48.89
C LEU A 389 22.46 28.39 -48.13
N THR A 390 22.73 27.14 -47.76
CA THR A 390 23.99 26.74 -47.11
C THR A 390 25.19 27.05 -48.02
N VAL A 391 25.12 26.70 -49.32
CA VAL A 391 26.19 27.00 -50.28
C VAL A 391 26.37 28.51 -50.47
N PHE A 392 25.27 29.26 -50.56
CA PHE A 392 25.33 30.71 -50.69
C PHE A 392 25.97 31.37 -49.46
N LEU A 393 25.52 31.01 -48.25
CA LEU A 393 26.09 31.52 -47.01
C LEU A 393 27.58 31.17 -46.89
N PHE A 394 27.95 29.93 -47.20
CA PHE A 394 29.36 29.53 -47.25
C PHE A 394 30.17 30.37 -48.24
N GLY A 395 29.62 30.67 -49.41
CA GLY A 395 30.25 31.54 -50.40
C GLY A 395 30.41 32.98 -49.92
N VAL A 396 29.38 33.54 -49.28
CA VAL A 396 29.41 34.89 -48.68
C VAL A 396 30.43 34.95 -47.54
N ASP A 397 30.46 33.94 -46.66
CA ASP A 397 31.43 33.83 -45.57
C ASP A 397 32.86 33.78 -46.11
N GLN A 398 33.12 32.99 -47.16
CA GLN A 398 34.44 32.89 -47.79
C GLN A 398 34.86 34.20 -48.47
N LEU A 399 33.92 34.91 -49.12
CA LEU A 399 34.15 36.21 -49.73
C LEU A 399 34.52 37.25 -48.67
N TRP A 400 33.74 37.34 -47.59
CA TRP A 400 34.02 38.26 -46.48
C TRP A 400 35.33 37.90 -45.78
N ALA A 401 35.61 36.63 -45.53
CA ALA A 401 36.88 36.19 -44.97
C ALA A 401 38.07 36.65 -45.83
N PHE A 402 37.98 36.50 -47.16
CA PHE A 402 39.02 36.95 -48.08
C PHE A 402 39.20 38.48 -48.05
N VAL A 403 38.10 39.24 -48.14
CA VAL A 403 38.12 40.71 -48.14
C VAL A 403 38.67 41.27 -46.83
N LEU A 404 38.20 40.76 -45.69
CA LEU A 404 38.64 41.22 -44.37
C LEU A 404 40.10 40.84 -44.06
N THR A 405 40.58 39.70 -44.57
CA THR A 405 42.00 39.31 -44.48
C THR A 405 42.87 40.23 -45.33
N LYS A 406 42.44 40.56 -46.56
CA LYS A 406 43.16 41.49 -47.46
C LYS A 406 43.30 42.90 -46.85
N ILE A 407 42.28 43.38 -46.15
CA ILE A 407 42.26 44.69 -45.48
C ILE A 407 43.03 44.67 -44.14
N HIS A 408 43.69 43.55 -43.77
CA HIS A 408 44.45 43.37 -42.52
C HIS A 408 43.66 43.58 -41.21
N VAL A 409 42.32 43.60 -41.28
CA VAL A 409 41.45 43.71 -40.09
C VAL A 409 41.35 42.36 -39.37
N VAL A 410 41.43 41.24 -40.11
CA VAL A 410 41.40 39.88 -39.56
C VAL A 410 42.78 39.25 -39.71
N GLN A 411 43.50 39.11 -38.60
CA GLN A 411 44.72 38.31 -38.52
C GLN A 411 44.31 36.85 -38.31
N VAL A 412 44.49 36.00 -39.32
CA VAL A 412 44.30 34.56 -39.15
C VAL A 412 45.39 34.07 -38.18
N PRO A 413 45.05 33.54 -36.98
CA PRO A 413 46.06 33.09 -36.05
C PRO A 413 46.87 31.95 -36.68
N THR A 414 48.18 32.16 -36.82
CA THR A 414 49.13 31.12 -37.22
C THR A 414 49.06 29.97 -36.22
N GLN A 415 49.21 28.72 -36.67
CA GLN A 415 49.01 27.48 -35.87
C GLN A 415 49.69 27.46 -34.48
N SER A 416 50.72 28.28 -34.25
CA SER A 416 51.36 28.45 -32.94
C SER A 416 50.44 29.01 -31.86
N GLN A 417 49.48 29.88 -32.19
CA GLN A 417 48.57 30.49 -31.20
C GLN A 417 47.45 29.52 -30.76
N THR A 418 47.03 28.60 -31.64
CA THR A 418 46.01 27.60 -31.33
C THR A 418 46.53 26.50 -30.39
N ALA A 419 47.84 26.22 -30.41
CA ALA A 419 48.48 25.27 -29.51
C ALA A 419 48.53 25.79 -28.06
N SER A 420 48.96 27.04 -27.82
CA SER A 420 48.99 27.62 -26.47
C SER A 420 47.60 27.79 -25.85
N GLN A 421 46.54 27.97 -26.66
CA GLN A 421 45.18 28.09 -26.15
C GLN A 421 44.57 26.73 -25.73
N LYS A 422 45.14 25.62 -26.21
CA LYS A 422 44.71 24.25 -25.87
C LYS A 422 45.35 23.72 -24.58
N GLU A 423 46.41 24.36 -24.09
CA GLU A 423 47.12 23.98 -22.86
C GLU A 423 46.67 24.74 -21.59
N LEU A 424 45.67 25.64 -21.70
CA LEU A 424 45.07 26.25 -20.52
C LEU A 424 44.08 25.26 -19.89
N PRO A 425 44.34 24.73 -18.68
CA PRO A 425 43.40 23.87 -17.99
C PRO A 425 42.32 24.75 -17.39
N TRP A 426 41.16 24.79 -18.04
CA TRP A 426 39.90 24.96 -17.32
C TRP A 426 39.22 23.61 -17.21
#